data_AF-A0A1H1APQ4-F1
#
_entry.id   AF-A0A1H1APQ4-F1
#
_cell.length_a   1.000
_cell.length_b   1.000
_cell.length_c   1.000
_cell.angle_alpha   90.00
_cell.angle_beta   90.00
_cell.angle_gamma   90.00
#
_symmetry.space_group_name_H-M   'P 1'
#
loop_
_entity.id
_entity.type
_entity.pdbx_description
1 polymer ?
#
loop_
_entity_poly.entity_id
_entity_poly.type
_entity_poly.pdbx_seq_one_letter_code
_entity_poly.pdbx_strand_id
1 'polypeptide(L)'
;MKLIYLSFLTFSISFFNCQSSYTPTKMNKVLATFTKSKLVLQSEITSLVSADKCKYLTKGRSYAAPVGFTAKNDLKNAGKGIDEWVQLDKGNTYVLTNYKWITIGNSGSTQLYVDFDTLYCSE
;
A
#
# COMPACT_ATOMS: atom_id res chain seq x y z
N MET A 1 19.83 -10.88 -60.51
CA MET A 1 19.08 -10.12 -59.50
C MET A 1 18.85 -11.02 -58.29
N LYS A 2 19.48 -10.72 -57.15
CA LYS A 2 19.18 -11.38 -55.85
C LYS A 2 18.48 -10.33 -55.00
N LEU A 3 17.18 -10.51 -54.75
CA LEU A 3 16.45 -9.69 -53.79
C LEU A 3 16.84 -10.16 -52.38
N ILE A 4 17.39 -9.25 -51.59
CA ILE A 4 17.71 -9.44 -50.18
C ILE A 4 16.40 -9.29 -49.40
N TYR A 5 15.97 -10.36 -48.72
CA TYR A 5 14.86 -10.32 -47.78
C TYR A 5 15.29 -9.55 -46.53
N LEU A 6 14.76 -8.35 -46.34
CA LEU A 6 14.93 -7.57 -45.12
C LEU A 6 14.03 -8.18 -44.04
N SER A 7 14.65 -8.93 -43.12
CA SER A 7 13.98 -9.41 -41.90
C SER A 7 13.65 -8.21 -41.02
N PHE A 8 12.38 -7.80 -40.97
CA PHE A 8 11.88 -6.83 -40.00
C PHE A 8 11.82 -7.50 -38.62
N LEU A 9 12.88 -7.32 -37.83
CA LEU A 9 12.92 -7.72 -36.43
C LEU A 9 12.06 -6.73 -35.63
N THR A 10 10.81 -7.09 -35.37
CA THR A 10 9.88 -6.30 -34.55
C THR A 10 10.32 -6.36 -33.09
N PHE A 11 11.12 -5.38 -32.68
CA PHE A 11 11.44 -5.14 -31.27
C PHE A 11 10.18 -4.61 -30.58
N SER A 12 9.38 -5.50 -29.99
CA SER A 12 8.25 -5.15 -29.13
C SER A 12 8.76 -4.39 -27.91
N ILE A 13 8.78 -3.06 -27.99
CA ILE A 13 9.02 -2.18 -26.85
C ILE A 13 7.89 -2.43 -25.86
N SER A 14 8.19 -3.23 -24.83
CA SER A 14 7.27 -3.47 -23.74
C SER A 14 7.10 -2.15 -22.99
N PHE A 15 5.95 -1.49 -23.20
CA PHE A 15 5.58 -0.30 -22.45
C PHE A 15 5.58 -0.68 -20.96
N PHE A 16 6.55 -0.15 -20.21
CA PHE A 16 6.52 -0.22 -18.77
C PHE A 16 5.24 0.45 -18.31
N ASN A 17 4.29 -0.33 -17.80
CA ASN A 17 3.09 0.18 -17.18
C ASN A 17 3.50 0.90 -15.87
N CYS A 18 3.83 2.18 -15.96
CA CYS A 18 4.03 3.06 -14.83
C CYS A 18 2.69 3.28 -14.11
N GLN A 19 2.27 2.31 -13.30
CA GLN A 19 1.13 2.48 -12.43
C GLN A 19 1.53 3.44 -11.30
N SER A 20 1.04 4.68 -11.37
CA SER A 20 1.37 5.75 -10.42
C SER A 20 0.57 5.69 -9.11
N SER A 21 -0.57 4.99 -9.10
CA SER A 21 -1.45 4.88 -7.92
C SER A 21 -2.28 3.59 -7.92
N TYR A 22 -2.97 3.32 -6.82
CA TYR A 22 -3.85 2.14 -6.67
C TYR A 22 -5.30 2.58 -6.43
N THR A 23 -6.25 1.82 -6.99
CA THR A 23 -7.67 1.94 -6.61
C THR A 23 -7.87 1.39 -5.20
N PRO A 24 -8.94 1.79 -4.48
CA PRO A 24 -9.13 1.36 -3.09
C PRO A 24 -9.15 -0.17 -2.91
N THR A 25 -9.81 -0.89 -3.83
CA THR A 25 -9.88 -2.36 -3.82
C THR A 25 -8.49 -2.98 -4.02
N LYS A 26 -7.70 -2.45 -4.97
CA LYS A 26 -6.35 -2.96 -5.25
C LYS A 26 -5.38 -2.60 -4.12
N MET A 27 -5.55 -1.42 -3.51
CA MET A 27 -4.76 -0.94 -2.38
C MET A 27 -4.91 -1.88 -1.19
N ASN A 28 -6.14 -2.14 -0.73
CA ASN A 28 -6.37 -3.05 0.41
C ASN A 28 -5.82 -4.46 0.15
N LYS A 29 -6.01 -4.99 -1.05
CA LYS A 29 -5.51 -6.33 -1.41
C LYS A 29 -3.98 -6.40 -1.42
N VAL A 30 -3.31 -5.41 -2.01
CA VAL A 30 -1.85 -5.46 -2.19
C VAL A 30 -1.12 -5.03 -0.92
N LEU A 31 -1.60 -4.01 -0.22
CA LEU A 31 -0.98 -3.54 1.02
C LEU A 31 -0.94 -4.65 2.07
N ALA A 32 -2.03 -5.42 2.21
CA ALA A 32 -2.11 -6.55 3.15
C ALA A 32 -1.05 -7.64 2.89
N THR A 33 -0.48 -7.72 1.68
CA THR A 33 0.62 -8.67 1.37
C THR A 33 2.00 -8.15 1.77
N PHE A 34 2.10 -6.87 2.17
CA PHE A 34 3.34 -6.23 2.60
C PHE A 34 3.37 -5.90 4.10
N THR A 35 2.34 -6.30 4.84
CA THR A 35 2.27 -6.21 6.29
C THR A 35 2.33 -7.62 6.90
N LYS A 36 2.89 -7.72 8.09
CA LYS A 36 2.72 -8.88 8.98
C LYS A 36 1.46 -8.73 9.83
N SER A 37 1.06 -7.49 10.11
CA SER A 37 -0.16 -7.14 10.83
C SER A 37 -1.40 -7.49 10.01
N LYS A 38 -2.46 -7.94 10.68
CA LYS A 38 -3.73 -8.28 10.04
C LYS A 38 -4.44 -7.01 9.56
N LEU A 39 -4.86 -6.99 8.30
CA LEU A 39 -5.78 -5.95 7.81
C LEU A 39 -7.21 -6.29 8.22
N VAL A 40 -7.91 -5.32 8.80
CA VAL A 40 -9.37 -5.34 8.96
C VAL A 40 -9.97 -4.22 8.11
N LEU A 41 -11.07 -4.51 7.40
CA LEU A 41 -11.74 -3.49 6.60
C LEU A 41 -12.54 -2.53 7.49
N GLN A 42 -12.59 -1.26 7.10
CA GLN A 42 -13.39 -0.25 7.80
C GLN A 42 -14.88 -0.65 7.92
N SER A 43 -15.42 -1.40 6.96
CA SER A 43 -16.80 -1.91 7.01
C SER A 43 -17.03 -2.98 8.07
N GLU A 44 -15.98 -3.65 8.53
CA GLU A 44 -16.05 -4.76 9.48
C GLU A 44 -15.71 -4.32 10.91
N ILE A 45 -15.03 -3.19 11.08
CA ILE A 45 -14.45 -2.88 12.38
C ILE A 45 -15.49 -2.58 13.46
N THR A 46 -16.60 -1.94 13.11
CA THR A 46 -17.67 -1.62 14.06
C THR A 46 -18.27 -2.88 14.67
N SER A 47 -18.49 -3.94 13.88
CA SER A 47 -19.05 -5.19 14.40
C SER A 47 -18.04 -5.94 15.27
N LEU A 48 -16.75 -5.92 14.92
CA LEU A 48 -15.68 -6.56 15.69
C LEU A 48 -15.45 -5.88 17.04
N VAL A 49 -15.49 -4.55 17.08
CA VAL A 49 -15.32 -3.79 18.33
C VAL A 49 -16.54 -3.95 19.23
N SER A 50 -17.76 -3.87 18.69
CA SER A 50 -18.99 -4.08 19.47
C SER A 50 -19.13 -5.50 20.02
N ALA A 51 -18.45 -6.48 19.41
CA ALA A 51 -18.40 -7.86 19.88
C ALA A 51 -17.20 -8.16 20.80
N ASP A 52 -16.47 -7.13 21.25
CA ASP A 52 -15.24 -7.23 22.06
C ASP A 52 -14.13 -8.10 21.42
N LYS A 53 -14.19 -8.34 20.10
CA LYS A 53 -13.18 -9.10 19.36
C LYS A 53 -11.97 -8.25 18.98
N CYS A 54 -12.14 -6.94 18.92
CA CYS A 54 -11.09 -5.98 18.60
C CYS A 54 -11.19 -4.77 19.51
N LYS A 55 -10.04 -4.23 19.90
CA LYS A 55 -9.92 -3.00 20.68
C LYS A 55 -8.96 -2.05 19.97
N TYR A 56 -9.40 -0.80 19.79
CA TYR A 56 -8.53 0.26 19.32
C TYR A 56 -7.41 0.53 20.33
N LEU A 57 -6.19 0.67 19.82
CA LEU A 57 -5.02 1.09 20.58
C LEU A 57 -4.72 2.56 20.27
N THR A 58 -4.58 2.89 18.99
CA THR A 58 -4.40 4.26 18.50
C THR A 58 -5.24 4.50 17.26
N LYS A 59 -5.80 5.70 17.13
CA LYS A 59 -6.56 6.13 15.95
C LYS A 59 -5.89 7.30 15.23
N GLY A 60 -6.15 7.43 13.94
CA GLY A 60 -5.78 8.59 13.14
C GLY A 60 -4.28 8.75 12.94
N ARG A 61 -3.54 7.64 12.90
CA ARG A 61 -2.11 7.71 12.56
C ARG A 61 -1.97 8.07 11.10
N SER A 62 -1.04 8.98 10.80
CA SER A 62 -0.62 9.28 9.43
C SER A 62 0.84 8.94 9.27
N TYR A 63 1.18 8.22 8.21
CA TYR A 63 2.54 7.81 7.91
C TYR A 63 2.91 8.15 6.47
N ALA A 64 3.98 8.93 6.32
CA ALA A 64 4.61 9.21 5.03
C ALA A 64 5.63 8.11 4.72
N ALA A 65 5.28 7.21 3.80
CA ALA A 65 6.18 6.14 3.41
C ALA A 65 7.43 6.70 2.71
N PRO A 66 8.62 6.13 2.97
CA PRO A 66 9.80 6.42 2.16
C PRO A 66 9.52 6.22 0.68
N VAL A 67 9.95 7.18 -0.14
CA VAL A 67 9.73 7.19 -1.59
C VAL A 67 10.45 6.01 -2.24
N GLY A 68 9.68 5.18 -2.95
CA GLY A 68 10.18 4.10 -3.77
C GLY A 68 10.24 4.48 -5.25
N PHE A 69 10.99 3.69 -6.02
CA PHE A 69 11.04 3.83 -7.48
C PHE A 69 9.73 3.47 -8.20
N THR A 70 8.78 2.82 -7.51
CA THR A 70 7.48 2.40 -8.07
C THR A 70 6.42 2.48 -6.97
N ALA A 71 5.14 2.63 -7.36
CA ALA A 71 4.03 2.62 -6.40
C ALA A 71 3.98 1.31 -5.57
N LYS A 72 4.42 0.18 -6.13
CA LYS A 72 4.54 -1.08 -5.38
C LYS A 72 5.61 -1.00 -4.28
N ASN A 73 6.74 -0.32 -4.55
CA ASN A 73 7.77 -0.10 -3.54
C ASN A 73 7.30 0.87 -2.46
N ASP A 74 6.51 1.89 -2.83
CA ASP A 74 5.86 2.77 -1.85
C ASP A 74 4.96 1.96 -0.91
N LEU A 75 4.11 1.06 -1.46
CA LEU A 75 3.25 0.17 -0.66
C LEU A 75 4.08 -0.75 0.26
N LYS A 76 5.19 -1.30 -0.25
CA LYS A 76 6.09 -2.13 0.54
C LYS A 76 6.70 -1.34 1.71
N ASN A 77 7.06 -0.09 1.49
CA ASN A 77 7.59 0.80 2.53
C ASN A 77 6.49 1.21 3.53
N ALA A 78 5.28 1.50 3.05
CA ALA A 78 4.11 1.78 3.88
C ALA A 78 3.77 0.58 4.78
N GLY A 79 3.78 -0.64 4.24
CA GLY A 79 3.51 -1.86 5.00
C GLY A 79 4.49 -2.08 6.16
N LYS A 80 5.79 -1.83 5.93
CA LYS A 80 6.80 -1.87 7.00
C LYS A 80 6.52 -0.84 8.10
N GLY A 81 6.20 0.40 7.72
CA GLY A 81 5.89 1.45 8.69
C GLY A 81 4.63 1.15 9.50
N ILE A 82 3.60 0.55 8.87
CA ILE A 82 2.41 0.06 9.57
C ILE A 82 2.80 -1.02 10.59
N ASP A 83 3.60 -2.01 10.21
CA ASP A 83 4.05 -3.07 11.14
C ASP A 83 4.83 -2.51 12.32
N GLU A 84 5.73 -1.55 12.08
CA GLU A 84 6.50 -0.88 13.13
C GLU A 84 5.56 -0.16 14.12
N TRP A 85 4.57 0.59 13.62
CA TRP A 85 3.60 1.27 14.47
C TRP A 85 2.66 0.33 15.22
N VAL A 86 2.16 -0.72 14.56
CA VAL A 86 1.34 -1.75 15.20
C VAL A 86 2.12 -2.43 16.31
N GLN A 87 3.40 -2.77 16.07
CA GLN A 87 4.26 -3.37 17.09
C GLN A 87 4.53 -2.41 18.25
N LEU A 88 4.83 -1.14 17.98
CA LEU A 88 5.05 -0.12 19.02
C LEU A 88 3.82 0.07 19.91
N ASP A 89 2.62 0.00 19.32
CA ASP A 89 1.35 0.09 20.03
C ASP A 89 0.99 -1.20 20.79
N LYS A 90 1.78 -2.26 20.63
CA LYS A 90 1.51 -3.62 21.15
C LYS A 90 0.23 -4.23 20.57
N GLY A 91 -0.06 -3.91 19.30
CA GLY A 91 -1.17 -4.46 18.53
C GLY A 91 -0.77 -5.62 17.63
N ASN A 92 -1.76 -6.13 16.90
CA ASN A 92 -1.59 -7.17 15.87
C ASN A 92 -2.39 -6.87 14.58
N THR A 93 -3.21 -5.83 14.59
CA THR A 93 -4.18 -5.51 13.55
C THR A 93 -4.12 -4.03 13.21
N TYR A 94 -4.40 -3.71 11.96
CA TYR A 94 -4.57 -2.34 11.50
C TYR A 94 -5.82 -2.19 10.62
N VAL A 95 -6.34 -0.97 10.56
CA VAL A 95 -7.40 -0.57 9.63
C VAL A 95 -6.87 0.58 8.79
N LEU A 96 -6.77 0.38 7.47
CA LEU A 96 -6.44 1.47 6.55
C LEU A 96 -7.66 2.39 6.40
N THR A 97 -7.53 3.64 6.85
CA THR A 97 -8.62 4.63 6.81
C THR A 97 -8.58 5.48 5.55
N ASN A 98 -7.37 5.85 5.11
CA ASN A 98 -7.17 6.66 3.91
C ASN A 98 -5.77 6.45 3.32
N TYR A 99 -5.58 6.86 2.06
CA TYR A 99 -4.27 6.89 1.42
C TYR A 99 -4.22 7.94 0.31
N LYS A 100 -3.04 8.51 0.05
CA LYS A 100 -2.82 9.45 -1.04
C LYS A 100 -1.36 9.49 -1.48
N TRP A 101 -1.13 9.64 -2.78
CA TRP A 101 0.18 10.03 -3.29
C TRP A 101 0.22 11.55 -3.42
N ILE A 102 1.21 12.17 -2.79
CA ILE A 102 1.45 13.60 -2.86
C ILE A 102 2.73 13.85 -3.67
N THR A 103 2.67 14.76 -4.65
CA THR A 103 3.87 15.19 -5.37
C THR A 103 4.80 15.94 -4.43
N ILE A 104 6.08 15.57 -4.43
CA ILE A 104 7.14 16.20 -3.65
C ILE A 104 8.20 16.80 -4.57
N GLY A 105 8.65 18.01 -4.24
CA GLY A 105 9.66 18.75 -5.00
C GLY A 105 9.22 19.11 -6.42
N ASN A 106 10.17 19.66 -7.19
CA ASN A 106 9.93 20.14 -8.55
C ASN A 106 10.16 19.07 -9.63
N SER A 107 10.60 17.86 -9.25
CA SER A 107 10.95 16.76 -10.16
C SER A 107 9.76 15.88 -10.56
N GLY A 108 8.57 16.12 -10.00
CA GLY A 108 7.38 15.28 -10.23
C GLY A 108 7.40 13.94 -9.47
N SER A 109 8.33 13.74 -8.54
CA SER A 109 8.34 12.58 -7.65
C SER A 109 7.11 12.59 -6.75
N THR A 110 6.58 11.42 -6.40
CA THR A 110 5.44 11.30 -5.47
C THR A 110 5.82 10.53 -4.22
N GLN A 111 5.16 10.85 -3.11
CA GLN A 111 5.30 10.16 -1.83
C GLN A 111 3.93 9.64 -1.38
N LEU A 112 3.88 8.37 -0.98
CA LEU A 112 2.67 7.76 -0.44
C LEU A 112 2.50 8.12 1.03
N TYR A 113 1.31 8.63 1.36
CA TYR A 113 0.82 8.79 2.72
C TYR A 113 -0.29 7.77 2.95
N VAL A 114 -0.23 7.08 4.09
CA VAL A 114 -1.29 6.17 4.55
C VAL A 114 -1.78 6.64 5.92
N ASP A 115 -3.10 6.68 6.07
CA ASP A 115 -3.74 6.93 7.34
C ASP A 115 -4.35 5.63 7.83
N PHE A 116 -4.12 5.29 9.10
CA PHE A 116 -4.57 4.02 9.67
C PHE A 116 -4.75 4.08 11.18
N ASP A 117 -5.53 3.12 11.66
CA ASP A 117 -5.71 2.85 13.09
C ASP A 117 -4.99 1.55 13.45
N THR A 118 -4.53 1.44 14.70
CA THR A 118 -3.91 0.23 15.26
C THR A 118 -4.83 -0.39 16.30
N LEU A 119 -4.88 -1.72 16.29
CA LEU A 119 -5.77 -2.49 17.14
C LEU A 119 -5.07 -3.72 17.69
N TYR A 120 -5.59 -4.17 18.82
CA TYR A 120 -5.42 -5.53 19.28
C TYR A 120 -6.73 -6.28 19.03
N CYS A 121 -6.69 -7.35 18.25
CA CYS A 121 -7.81 -8.25 18.05
C CYS A 121 -7.50 -9.62 18.64
N SER A 122 -8.45 -10.17 19.39
CA SER A 122 -8.40 -11.57 19.81
C SER A 122 -8.59 -12.46 18.58
N GLU A 123 -7.76 -13.48 18.46
CA GLU A 123 -7.90 -14.52 17.42
C GLU A 123 -9.17 -15.34 17.61
#